data_AF-A0A9D8ERH5-F1
#
_entry.id   AF-A0A9D8ERH5-F1
#
_cell.length_a   1.000
_cell.length_b   1.000
_cell.length_c   1.000
_cell.angle_alpha   90.00
_cell.angle_beta   90.00
_cell.angle_gamma   90.00
#
_symmetry.space_group_name_H-M   'P 1'
#
loop_
_entity.id
_entity.type
_entity.pdbx_description
1 polymer ?
#
loop_
_entity_poly.entity_id
_entity_poly.type
_entity_poly.pdbx_seq_one_letter_code
_entity_poly.pdbx_strand_id
1 'polypeptide(L)'
;MIIRFLFWLTGFWFLWKIRFCGKSGSNVKHAIIKNDTRNQINALKISIIIPARNEENTLPRLLNSLSRQTLKPHEVIVANDQSKDGTEQIALKYGARVINLEELPGGWLGKPWACYSGARNSTGDVFLFLDADTFLEEDGLEKILECYIFYKGVVSVQPYHKIKKLYENFSAYFNLILMGSMNTFTPMQLKLKPIGAFGPCLLCGRDSYFKIDGHGSAKGEILEDLEIGKKFLKNGIPVY
;
A
#
# COMPACT_ATOMS: atom_id res chain seq x y z
N MET A 1 -12.10 22.25 -31.76
CA MET A 1 -12.05 20.77 -31.92
C MET A 1 -10.62 20.22 -31.81
N ILE A 2 -9.64 20.84 -32.46
CA ILE A 2 -8.21 20.41 -32.47
C ILE A 2 -7.54 20.42 -31.09
N ILE A 3 -7.80 21.43 -30.24
CA ILE A 3 -7.20 21.53 -28.90
C ILE A 3 -7.68 20.41 -27.97
N ARG A 4 -8.97 20.04 -28.04
CA ARG A 4 -9.53 18.90 -27.28
C ARG A 4 -8.94 17.56 -27.72
N PHE A 5 -8.65 17.39 -29.01
CA PHE A 5 -8.04 16.18 -29.56
C PHE A 5 -6.55 16.04 -29.17
N LEU A 6 -5.81 17.16 -29.16
CA LEU A 6 -4.43 17.24 -28.65
C LEU A 6 -4.32 16.97 -27.14
N PHE A 7 -5.26 17.47 -26.34
CA PHE A 7 -5.37 17.14 -24.91
C PHE A 7 -5.67 15.65 -24.69
N TRP A 8 -6.50 15.06 -25.55
CA TRP A 8 -6.82 13.64 -25.49
C TRP A 8 -5.62 12.76 -25.86
N LEU A 9 -4.87 13.12 -26.91
CA LEU A 9 -3.64 12.43 -27.32
C LEU A 9 -2.52 12.53 -26.28
N THR A 10 -2.34 13.69 -25.64
CA THR A 10 -1.34 13.88 -24.57
C THR A 10 -1.72 13.15 -23.29
N GLY A 11 -3.00 13.17 -22.91
CA GLY A 11 -3.52 12.35 -21.79
C GLY A 11 -3.36 10.85 -22.05
N PHE A 12 -3.63 10.37 -23.26
CA PHE A 12 -3.46 8.97 -23.65
C PHE A 12 -1.98 8.52 -23.66
N TRP A 13 -1.06 9.41 -24.07
CA TRP A 13 0.38 9.16 -24.01
C TRP A 13 0.91 9.07 -22.57
N PHE A 14 0.32 9.83 -21.64
CA PHE A 14 0.60 9.75 -20.21
C PHE A 14 0.08 8.44 -19.58
N LEU A 15 -1.13 8.02 -19.95
CA LEU A 15 -1.77 6.80 -19.43
C LEU A 15 -1.07 5.51 -19.90
N TRP A 16 -0.44 5.49 -21.07
CA TRP A 16 0.29 4.31 -21.57
C TRP A 16 1.54 3.97 -20.73
N LYS A 17 2.06 4.89 -19.93
CA LYS A 17 3.22 4.65 -19.04
C LYS A 17 2.86 4.10 -17.66
N ILE A 18 1.58 3.90 -17.35
CA ILE A 18 1.18 3.25 -16.10
C ILE A 18 1.65 1.79 -16.15
N ARG A 19 2.68 1.48 -15.35
CA ARG A 19 3.16 0.11 -15.19
C ARG A 19 2.17 -0.65 -14.33
N PHE A 20 1.44 -1.57 -14.95
CA PHE A 20 0.63 -2.53 -14.22
C PHE A 20 1.53 -3.56 -13.56
N CYS A 21 1.26 -3.84 -12.28
CA CYS A 21 1.85 -4.94 -11.55
C CYS A 21 1.47 -6.25 -12.28
N GLY A 22 2.45 -6.97 -12.85
CA GLY A 22 2.25 -8.32 -13.42
C GLY A 22 2.41 -8.54 -14.93
N LYS A 23 2.87 -7.58 -15.76
CA LYS A 23 3.24 -7.89 -17.16
C LYS A 23 4.75 -8.09 -17.33
N SER A 24 5.22 -9.33 -17.25
CA SER A 24 6.56 -9.76 -17.69
C SER A 24 6.44 -11.00 -18.59
N GLY A 25 6.90 -10.88 -19.84
CA GLY A 25 6.71 -11.87 -20.91
C GLY A 25 7.50 -13.18 -20.72
N SER A 26 6.99 -14.26 -21.31
CA SER A 26 7.48 -15.64 -21.16
C SER A 26 8.76 -15.95 -21.93
N ASN A 27 9.80 -16.44 -21.24
CA ASN A 27 10.97 -17.15 -21.79
C ASN A 27 11.54 -18.12 -20.73
N VAL A 28 12.30 -19.14 -21.11
CA VAL A 28 12.85 -20.15 -20.17
C VAL A 28 13.76 -19.54 -19.09
N LYS A 29 14.48 -18.44 -19.40
CA LYS A 29 15.18 -17.63 -18.38
C LYS A 29 14.21 -16.95 -17.40
N HIS A 30 13.06 -16.48 -17.86
CA HIS A 30 11.99 -15.98 -16.98
C HIS A 30 11.41 -17.09 -16.10
N ALA A 31 11.33 -18.35 -16.55
CA ALA A 31 10.82 -19.44 -15.71
C ALA A 31 11.76 -19.76 -14.53
N ILE A 32 13.09 -19.77 -14.77
CA ILE A 32 14.08 -19.98 -13.70
C ILE A 32 14.09 -18.79 -12.73
N ILE A 33 14.07 -17.55 -13.24
CA ILE A 33 13.94 -16.34 -12.43
C ILE A 33 12.62 -16.38 -11.63
N LYS A 34 11.53 -16.86 -12.22
CA LYS A 34 10.23 -16.97 -11.55
C LYS A 34 10.23 -18.02 -10.44
N ASN A 35 10.95 -19.14 -10.60
CA ASN A 35 11.09 -20.14 -9.55
C ASN A 35 11.94 -19.64 -8.37
N ASP A 36 13.05 -18.95 -8.63
CA ASP A 36 13.87 -18.35 -7.57
C ASP A 36 13.09 -17.25 -6.83
N THR A 37 12.43 -16.35 -7.57
CA THR A 37 11.52 -15.35 -6.99
C THR A 37 10.42 -16.02 -6.17
N ARG A 38 9.81 -17.10 -6.65
CA ARG A 38 8.74 -17.79 -5.90
C ARG A 38 9.25 -18.45 -4.62
N ASN A 39 10.46 -19.01 -4.62
CA ASN A 39 11.10 -19.51 -3.40
C ASN A 39 11.37 -18.38 -2.40
N GLN A 40 11.85 -17.23 -2.88
CA GLN A 40 12.04 -16.04 -2.03
C GLN A 40 10.72 -15.53 -1.47
N ILE A 41 9.66 -15.46 -2.28
CA ILE A 41 8.31 -15.08 -1.84
C ILE A 41 7.82 -16.02 -0.73
N ASN A 42 7.95 -17.34 -0.93
CA ASN A 42 7.50 -18.33 0.04
C ASN A 42 8.31 -18.31 1.36
N ALA A 43 9.55 -17.82 1.30
CA ALA A 43 10.40 -17.68 2.48
C ALA A 43 10.11 -16.41 3.30
N LEU A 44 9.51 -15.38 2.71
CA LEU A 44 9.22 -14.11 3.36
C LEU A 44 7.95 -14.20 4.22
N LYS A 45 8.07 -13.82 5.50
CA LYS A 45 6.90 -13.66 6.38
C LYS A 45 6.31 -12.26 6.21
N ILE A 46 5.07 -12.19 5.74
CA ILE A 46 4.38 -10.92 5.50
C ILE A 46 3.37 -10.66 6.60
N SER A 47 3.57 -9.55 7.32
CA SER A 47 2.55 -9.02 8.24
C SER A 47 1.73 -7.98 7.51
N ILE A 48 0.43 -8.25 7.35
CA ILE A 48 -0.51 -7.26 6.86
C ILE A 48 -1.00 -6.44 8.05
N ILE A 49 -0.89 -5.12 7.97
CA ILE A 49 -1.27 -4.19 9.04
C ILE A 49 -2.37 -3.28 8.51
N ILE A 50 -3.52 -3.30 9.18
CA ILE A 50 -4.72 -2.60 8.77
C ILE A 50 -5.11 -1.63 9.89
N PRO A 51 -4.88 -0.31 9.74
CA PRO A 51 -5.47 0.67 10.65
C PRO A 51 -7.00 0.69 10.44
N ALA A 52 -7.77 0.66 11.53
CA ALA A 52 -9.23 0.63 11.44
C ALA A 52 -9.88 1.48 12.53
N ARG A 53 -10.87 2.30 12.14
CA ARG A 53 -11.72 3.08 13.04
C ARG A 53 -13.12 3.23 12.45
N ASN A 54 -14.08 2.52 13.04
CA ASN A 54 -15.47 2.46 12.56
C ASN A 54 -15.60 1.96 11.11
N GLU A 55 -14.98 0.82 10.82
CA GLU A 55 -14.85 0.24 9.49
C GLU A 55 -15.70 -1.04 9.33
N GLU A 56 -16.77 -1.22 10.09
CA GLU A 56 -17.60 -2.44 10.06
C GLU A 56 -18.18 -2.76 8.66
N ASN A 57 -18.37 -1.72 7.83
CA ASN A 57 -18.98 -1.84 6.51
C ASN A 57 -17.98 -2.11 5.37
N THR A 58 -16.70 -1.84 5.60
CA THR A 58 -15.61 -1.85 4.61
C THR A 58 -14.64 -3.01 4.88
N LEU A 59 -14.25 -3.18 6.14
CA LEU A 59 -13.29 -4.19 6.60
C LEU A 59 -13.65 -5.63 6.19
N PRO A 60 -14.92 -6.10 6.22
CA PRO A 60 -15.25 -7.45 5.77
C PRO A 60 -14.82 -7.73 4.34
N ARG A 61 -14.88 -6.72 3.46
CA ARG A 61 -14.49 -6.86 2.06
C ARG A 61 -12.99 -7.08 1.92
N LEU A 62 -12.19 -6.29 2.63
CA LEU A 62 -10.74 -6.43 2.65
C LEU A 62 -10.34 -7.81 3.18
N LEU A 63 -10.82 -8.19 4.38
CA LEU A 63 -10.47 -9.45 5.03
C LEU A 63 -10.88 -10.67 4.20
N ASN A 64 -12.06 -10.62 3.56
CA ASN A 64 -12.48 -11.63 2.61
C ASN A 64 -11.64 -11.67 1.31
N SER A 65 -11.08 -10.54 0.87
CA SER A 65 -10.13 -10.56 -0.27
C SER A 65 -8.77 -11.15 0.13
N LEU A 66 -8.32 -10.90 1.36
CA LEU A 66 -7.09 -11.47 1.92
C LEU A 66 -7.22 -12.99 2.12
N SER A 67 -8.37 -13.48 2.57
CA SER A 67 -8.60 -14.92 2.74
C SER A 67 -8.58 -15.69 1.41
N ARG A 68 -8.82 -15.04 0.27
CA ARG A 68 -8.78 -15.63 -1.07
C ARG A 68 -7.43 -15.56 -1.77
N GLN A 69 -6.44 -14.88 -1.19
CA GLN A 69 -5.14 -14.74 -1.84
C GLN A 69 -4.50 -16.10 -2.13
N THR A 70 -3.88 -16.22 -3.31
CA THR A 70 -3.11 -17.40 -3.73
C THR A 70 -1.92 -17.65 -2.80
N LEU A 71 -1.31 -16.58 -2.30
CA LEU A 71 -0.32 -16.58 -1.24
C LEU A 71 -0.97 -16.17 0.08
N LYS A 72 -0.77 -16.93 1.15
CA LYS A 72 -1.30 -16.57 2.47
C LYS A 72 -0.32 -15.65 3.20
N PRO A 73 -0.79 -14.55 3.81
CA PRO A 73 0.06 -13.74 4.69
C PRO A 73 0.46 -14.55 5.93
N HIS A 74 1.59 -14.17 6.54
CA HIS A 74 2.03 -14.79 7.80
C HIS A 74 1.08 -14.45 8.94
N GLU A 75 0.64 -13.19 8.97
CA GLU A 75 -0.37 -12.71 9.91
C GLU A 75 -1.13 -11.51 9.32
N VAL A 76 -2.35 -11.31 9.80
CA VAL A 76 -3.15 -10.12 9.54
C VAL A 76 -3.44 -9.45 10.87
N ILE A 77 -3.03 -8.21 11.00
CA ILE A 77 -3.16 -7.39 12.20
C ILE A 77 -4.11 -6.24 11.89
N VAL A 78 -5.18 -6.13 12.68
CA VAL A 78 -6.09 -4.98 12.66
C VAL A 78 -5.79 -4.12 13.87
N ALA A 79 -5.23 -2.93 13.64
CA ALA A 79 -4.99 -1.93 14.68
C ALA A 79 -6.26 -1.08 14.84
N ASN A 80 -7.07 -1.41 15.85
CA ASN A 80 -8.36 -0.80 16.13
C ASN A 80 -8.18 0.49 16.95
N ASP A 81 -8.37 1.65 16.32
CA ASP A 81 -8.28 2.97 16.94
C ASP A 81 -9.64 3.40 17.53
N GLN A 82 -10.04 2.71 18.61
CA GLN A 82 -11.23 3.05 19.40
C GLN A 82 -12.55 3.07 18.59
N SER A 83 -12.77 2.03 17.78
CA SER A 83 -14.05 1.85 17.08
C SER A 83 -15.22 1.72 18.07
N LYS A 84 -16.37 2.29 17.70
CA LYS A 84 -17.63 2.23 18.45
C LYS A 84 -18.67 1.31 17.82
N ASP A 85 -18.29 0.66 16.73
CA ASP A 85 -19.12 -0.19 15.89
C ASP A 85 -18.63 -1.66 15.94
N GLY A 86 -19.10 -2.52 15.02
CA GLY A 86 -18.73 -3.93 14.96
C GLY A 86 -17.31 -4.27 14.48
N THR A 87 -16.43 -3.28 14.27
CA THR A 87 -15.11 -3.45 13.61
C THR A 87 -14.25 -4.54 14.25
N GLU A 88 -14.14 -4.54 15.58
CA GLU A 88 -13.32 -5.52 16.32
C GLU A 88 -13.88 -6.94 16.17
N GLN A 89 -15.19 -7.12 16.35
CA GLN A 89 -15.83 -8.43 16.28
C GLN A 89 -15.72 -9.01 14.87
N ILE A 90 -15.84 -8.17 13.85
CA ILE A 90 -15.60 -8.55 12.46
C ILE A 90 -14.16 -9.01 12.27
N ALA A 91 -13.16 -8.23 12.69
CA ALA A 91 -11.76 -8.60 12.54
C ALA A 91 -11.45 -9.98 13.16
N LEU A 92 -11.91 -10.20 14.41
CA LEU A 92 -11.75 -11.47 15.11
C LEU A 92 -12.44 -12.63 14.39
N LYS A 93 -13.64 -12.43 13.85
CA LYS A 93 -14.39 -13.45 13.11
C LYS A 93 -13.64 -13.95 11.86
N TYR A 94 -12.86 -13.09 11.22
CA TYR A 94 -12.03 -13.44 10.07
C TYR A 94 -10.67 -14.02 10.46
N GLY A 95 -10.39 -14.20 11.75
CA GLY A 95 -9.13 -14.73 12.24
C GLY A 95 -7.97 -13.71 12.23
N ALA A 96 -8.26 -12.42 12.09
CA ALA A 96 -7.24 -11.39 12.23
C ALA A 96 -6.90 -11.20 13.71
N ARG A 97 -5.64 -10.87 13.99
CA ARG A 97 -5.19 -10.44 15.31
C ARG A 97 -5.57 -8.97 15.51
N VAL A 98 -6.30 -8.67 16.56
CA VAL A 98 -6.71 -7.28 16.86
C VAL A 98 -5.77 -6.68 17.91
N ILE A 99 -5.36 -5.44 17.68
CA ILE A 99 -4.66 -4.59 18.65
C ILE A 99 -5.57 -3.40 18.91
N ASN A 100 -6.16 -3.36 20.11
CA ASN A 100 -6.97 -2.23 20.53
C ASN A 100 -6.05 -1.11 21.06
N LEU A 101 -6.21 0.09 20.52
CA LEU A 101 -5.45 1.27 20.93
C LEU A 101 -6.26 2.04 21.97
N GLU A 102 -5.69 2.25 23.15
CA GLU A 102 -6.39 2.90 24.27
C GLU A 102 -6.17 4.41 24.27
N GLU A 103 -4.91 4.86 24.23
CA GLU A 103 -4.54 6.27 24.25
C GLU A 103 -3.80 6.66 22.97
N LEU A 104 -4.15 7.84 22.43
CA LEU A 104 -3.41 8.49 21.35
C LEU A 104 -2.31 9.35 21.99
N PRO A 105 -1.03 9.01 21.86
CA PRO A 105 0.03 9.77 22.51
C PRO A 105 0.12 11.19 21.93
N GLY A 106 0.56 12.15 22.75
CA GLY A 106 0.67 13.55 22.33
C GLY A 106 1.48 13.74 21.04
N GLY A 107 0.91 14.50 20.10
CA GLY A 107 1.52 14.79 18.79
C GLY A 107 1.37 13.68 17.75
N TRP A 108 0.63 12.61 18.06
CA TRP A 108 0.24 11.60 17.08
C TRP A 108 -1.14 11.88 16.49
N LEU A 109 -1.30 11.56 15.22
CA LEU A 109 -2.59 11.35 14.57
C LEU A 109 -2.96 9.87 14.60
N GLY A 110 -4.26 9.58 14.52
CA GLY A 110 -4.82 8.24 14.72
C GLY A 110 -4.25 7.19 13.77
N LYS A 111 -4.28 7.45 12.45
CA LYS A 111 -3.80 6.49 11.44
C LYS A 111 -2.30 6.17 11.56
N PRO A 112 -1.38 7.17 11.64
CA PRO A 112 0.04 6.90 11.89
C PRO A 112 0.28 6.09 13.17
N TRP A 113 -0.47 6.39 14.25
CA TRP A 113 -0.36 5.66 15.51
C TRP A 113 -0.81 4.20 15.39
N ALA A 114 -1.92 3.96 14.68
CA ALA A 114 -2.42 2.63 14.41
C ALA A 114 -1.44 1.81 13.57
N CYS A 115 -0.91 2.38 12.48
CA CYS A 115 0.11 1.73 11.67
C CYS A 115 1.39 1.43 12.47
N TYR A 116 1.87 2.39 13.27
CA TYR A 116 3.05 2.22 14.10
C TYR A 116 2.86 1.12 15.15
N SER A 117 1.72 1.12 15.84
CA SER A 117 1.39 0.12 16.85
C SER A 117 1.24 -1.27 16.25
N GLY A 118 0.60 -1.38 15.08
CA GLY A 118 0.53 -2.64 14.32
C GLY A 118 1.90 -3.16 13.92
N ALA A 119 2.77 -2.31 13.39
CA ALA A 119 4.13 -2.68 13.00
C ALA A 119 4.99 -3.13 14.20
N ARG A 120 4.84 -2.50 15.36
CA ARG A 120 5.58 -2.88 16.57
C ARG A 120 5.17 -4.24 17.14
N ASN A 121 3.93 -4.67 16.90
CA ASN A 121 3.38 -5.91 17.41
C ASN A 121 3.38 -7.06 16.39
N SER A 122 3.89 -6.81 15.19
CA SER A 122 4.01 -7.80 14.13
C SER A 122 5.34 -8.56 14.19
N THR A 123 5.40 -9.74 13.57
CA THR A 123 6.55 -10.65 13.53
C THR A 123 7.07 -10.95 12.14
N GLY A 124 6.46 -10.40 11.09
CA GLY A 124 6.89 -10.57 9.71
C GLY A 124 8.19 -9.83 9.38
N ASP A 125 8.86 -10.33 8.34
CA ASP A 125 10.08 -9.78 7.74
C ASP A 125 9.76 -8.54 6.88
N VAL A 126 8.53 -8.52 6.32
CA VAL A 126 8.00 -7.42 5.53
C VAL A 126 6.63 -6.99 6.04
N PHE A 127 6.37 -5.69 5.95
CA PHE A 127 5.10 -5.07 6.33
C PHE A 127 4.35 -4.63 5.09
N LEU A 128 3.09 -5.01 5.02
CA LEU A 128 2.14 -4.49 4.04
C LEU A 128 1.04 -3.73 4.78
N PHE A 129 1.05 -2.42 4.65
CA PHE A 129 -0.01 -1.55 5.18
C PHE A 129 -1.14 -1.47 4.15
N LEU A 130 -2.37 -1.71 4.59
CA LEU A 130 -3.58 -1.62 3.76
C LEU A 130 -4.66 -0.83 4.50
N ASP A 131 -5.27 0.15 3.83
CA ASP A 131 -6.43 0.84 4.38
C ASP A 131 -7.65 -0.11 4.40
N ALA A 132 -8.50 0.01 5.42
CA ALA A 132 -9.64 -0.90 5.66
C ALA A 132 -10.70 -0.88 4.55
N ASP A 133 -10.73 0.14 3.69
CA ASP A 133 -11.63 0.31 2.56
C ASP A 133 -11.07 -0.21 1.21
N THR A 134 -9.87 -0.80 1.24
CA THR A 134 -9.24 -1.43 0.07
C THR A 134 -9.61 -2.91 -0.07
N PHE A 135 -9.22 -3.52 -1.18
CA PHE A 135 -9.30 -4.96 -1.40
C PHE A 135 -8.29 -5.36 -2.47
N LEU A 136 -7.84 -6.61 -2.44
CA LEU A 136 -6.89 -7.16 -3.42
C LEU A 136 -7.59 -8.14 -4.38
N GLU A 137 -7.10 -8.21 -5.61
CA GLU A 137 -7.39 -9.33 -6.51
C GLU A 137 -6.71 -10.61 -5.99
N GLU A 138 -7.15 -11.80 -6.42
CA GLU A 138 -6.71 -13.09 -5.84
C GLU A 138 -5.18 -13.33 -5.90
N ASP A 139 -4.49 -12.77 -6.90
CA ASP A 139 -3.04 -12.84 -7.07
C ASP A 139 -2.32 -11.52 -6.69
N GLY A 140 -3.03 -10.59 -6.05
CA GLY A 140 -2.55 -9.25 -5.74
C GLY A 140 -1.35 -9.26 -4.78
N LEU A 141 -1.42 -10.03 -3.70
CA LEU A 141 -0.34 -10.12 -2.71
C LEU A 141 0.94 -10.71 -3.33
N GLU A 142 0.80 -11.76 -4.15
CA GLU A 142 1.93 -12.36 -4.86
C GLU A 142 2.62 -11.33 -5.77
N LYS A 143 1.85 -10.61 -6.58
CA LYS A 143 2.37 -9.58 -7.50
C LYS A 143 3.08 -8.43 -6.77
N ILE A 144 2.52 -7.97 -5.65
CA ILE A 144 3.13 -6.90 -4.84
C ILE A 144 4.52 -7.35 -4.34
N LEU A 145 4.67 -8.62 -3.91
CA LEU A 145 5.95 -9.16 -3.46
C LEU A 145 6.93 -9.41 -4.60
N GLU A 146 6.46 -9.85 -5.77
CA GLU A 146 7.30 -9.92 -6.96
C GLU A 146 7.93 -8.54 -7.24
N CYS A 147 7.14 -7.46 -7.14
CA CYS A 147 7.68 -6.10 -7.25
C CYS A 147 8.68 -5.77 -6.15
N TYR A 148 8.40 -6.15 -4.89
CA TYR A 148 9.30 -5.90 -3.77
C TYR A 148 10.67 -6.57 -3.96
N ILE A 149 10.68 -7.85 -4.34
CA ILE A 149 11.91 -8.62 -4.58
C ILE A 149 12.69 -8.06 -5.77
N PHE A 150 11.97 -7.68 -6.84
CA PHE A 150 12.59 -7.14 -8.05
C PHE A 150 13.25 -5.79 -7.80
N TYR A 151 12.56 -4.87 -7.12
CA TYR A 151 13.03 -3.51 -6.91
C TYR A 151 13.91 -3.33 -5.67
N LYS A 152 13.84 -4.24 -4.69
CA LYS A 152 14.60 -4.20 -3.43
C LYS A 152 14.48 -2.85 -2.72
N GLY A 153 13.25 -2.38 -2.57
CA GLY A 153 12.92 -1.08 -1.97
C GLY A 153 11.53 -1.07 -1.37
N VAL A 154 11.01 0.13 -1.12
CA VAL A 154 9.62 0.33 -0.71
C VAL A 154 8.76 0.28 -1.97
N VAL A 155 7.68 -0.49 -1.94
CA VAL A 155 6.70 -0.57 -3.02
C VAL A 155 5.44 0.11 -2.56
N SER A 156 5.02 1.14 -3.29
CA SER A 156 3.76 1.82 -3.03
C SER A 156 2.84 1.66 -4.23
N VAL A 157 1.64 1.14 -3.98
CA VAL A 157 0.68 0.83 -5.04
C VAL A 157 -0.52 1.75 -4.90
N GLN A 158 -0.76 2.56 -5.92
CA GLN A 158 -2.02 3.30 -6.03
C GLN A 158 -3.15 2.31 -6.41
N PRO A 159 -4.16 2.08 -5.55
CA PRO A 159 -5.26 1.19 -5.89
C PRO A 159 -6.14 1.76 -6.99
N TYR A 160 -6.80 0.87 -7.72
CA TYR A 160 -7.85 1.26 -8.65
C TYR A 160 -9.08 1.74 -7.87
N HIS A 161 -9.54 2.96 -8.17
CA HIS A 161 -10.71 3.53 -7.53
C HIS A 161 -11.99 2.93 -8.13
N LYS A 162 -12.67 2.06 -7.37
CA LYS A 162 -13.95 1.48 -7.82
C LYS A 162 -15.11 2.38 -7.43
N ILE A 163 -15.53 3.21 -8.38
CA ILE A 163 -16.67 4.13 -8.26
C ILE A 163 -17.97 3.30 -8.26
N LYS A 164 -18.77 3.39 -7.20
CA LYS A 164 -20.09 2.74 -7.11
C LYS A 164 -21.21 3.70 -7.47
N LYS A 165 -21.06 5.00 -7.18
CA LYS A 165 -22.07 6.04 -7.43
C LYS A 165 -21.50 7.21 -8.24
N LEU A 166 -22.32 7.80 -9.10
CA LEU A 166 -21.90 8.84 -10.06
C LEU A 166 -21.29 10.10 -9.40
N TYR A 167 -21.66 10.44 -8.16
CA TYR A 167 -21.11 11.60 -7.47
C TYR A 167 -19.75 11.34 -6.80
N GLU A 168 -19.36 10.07 -6.61
CA GLU A 168 -18.01 9.69 -6.12
C GLU A 168 -16.92 10.04 -7.14
N ASN A 169 -17.28 10.37 -8.40
CA ASN A 169 -16.35 10.86 -9.42
C ASN A 169 -15.55 12.11 -9.01
N PHE A 170 -16.04 12.93 -8.08
CA PHE A 170 -15.29 14.10 -7.62
C PHE A 170 -14.06 13.73 -6.78
N SER A 171 -14.07 12.60 -6.06
CA SER A 171 -12.89 12.15 -5.30
C SER A 171 -11.78 11.64 -6.24
N ALA A 172 -12.16 11.10 -7.41
CA ALA A 172 -11.20 10.68 -8.44
C ALA A 172 -10.35 11.85 -8.95
N TYR A 173 -10.88 13.08 -8.96
CA TYR A 173 -10.13 14.28 -9.36
C TYR A 173 -8.96 14.57 -8.41
N PHE A 174 -9.17 14.45 -7.10
CA PHE A 174 -8.11 14.64 -6.11
C PHE A 174 -7.02 13.56 -6.20
N ASN A 175 -7.41 12.31 -6.44
CA ASN A 175 -6.46 11.22 -6.69
C ASN A 175 -5.61 11.49 -7.95
N LEU A 176 -6.22 12.00 -9.03
CA LEU A 176 -5.48 12.36 -10.25
C LEU A 176 -4.50 13.52 -10.03
N ILE A 177 -4.88 14.55 -9.25
CA ILE A 177 -3.97 15.63 -8.89
C ILE A 177 -2.80 15.09 -8.06
N LEU A 178 -3.08 14.25 -7.06
CA LEU A 178 -2.06 13.69 -6.19
C LEU A 178 -1.08 12.82 -7.01
N MET A 179 -1.59 11.95 -7.89
CA MET A 179 -0.78 11.19 -8.84
C MET A 179 0.06 12.09 -9.76
N GLY A 180 -0.52 13.16 -10.30
CA GLY A 180 0.18 14.14 -11.13
C GLY A 180 1.29 14.89 -10.38
N SER A 181 1.11 15.11 -9.07
CA SER A 181 2.07 15.82 -8.23
C SER A 181 3.27 14.97 -7.78
N MET A 182 3.17 13.65 -7.82
CA MET A 182 4.19 12.74 -7.26
C MET A 182 5.40 12.48 -8.18
N ASN A 183 5.50 13.15 -9.33
CA ASN A 183 6.54 13.00 -10.36
C ASN A 183 6.71 11.58 -10.94
N THR A 184 5.92 10.61 -10.48
CA THR A 184 5.98 9.19 -10.87
C THR A 184 5.50 8.94 -12.30
N PHE A 185 4.73 9.87 -12.90
CA PHE A 185 4.22 9.76 -14.26
C PHE A 185 4.84 10.76 -15.25
N THR A 186 5.84 11.55 -14.82
CA THR A 186 6.48 12.57 -15.67
C THR A 186 7.44 11.92 -16.68
N PRO A 187 7.52 12.38 -17.95
CA PRO A 187 8.39 11.79 -18.98
C PRO A 187 9.88 11.68 -18.63
N MET A 188 10.35 12.48 -17.65
CA MET A 188 11.72 12.50 -17.09
C MET A 188 11.91 11.59 -15.86
N GLN A 189 11.16 10.49 -15.76
CA GLN A 189 11.20 9.52 -14.65
C GLN A 189 12.61 8.97 -14.31
N LEU A 190 13.56 9.01 -15.26
CA LEU A 190 14.95 8.60 -15.02
C LEU A 190 15.81 9.64 -14.27
N LYS A 191 15.32 10.88 -14.10
CA LYS A 191 16.07 11.97 -13.43
C LYS A 191 15.39 12.53 -12.18
N LEU A 192 14.08 12.31 -11.97
CA LEU A 192 13.34 12.87 -10.84
C LEU A 192 12.88 11.75 -9.91
N LYS A 193 13.29 11.83 -8.63
CA LYS A 193 12.90 10.88 -7.60
C LYS A 193 11.41 11.06 -7.26
N PRO A 194 10.65 9.98 -6.96
CA PRO A 194 9.28 10.07 -6.45
C PRO A 194 9.23 10.97 -5.21
N ILE A 195 8.15 11.72 -5.03
CA ILE A 195 8.04 12.68 -3.89
C ILE A 195 7.55 11.99 -2.61
N GLY A 196 7.07 10.75 -2.67
CA GLY A 196 6.57 10.02 -1.51
C GLY A 196 5.95 8.67 -1.88
N ALA A 197 5.17 8.12 -0.96
CA ALA A 197 4.38 6.91 -1.18
C ALA A 197 2.87 7.22 -1.12
N PHE A 198 2.07 6.39 -1.78
CA PHE A 198 0.63 6.29 -1.64
C PHE A 198 0.27 5.38 -0.44
N GLY A 199 -0.56 5.89 0.45
CA GLY A 199 -0.96 5.23 1.69
C GLY A 199 -1.86 4.01 1.64
N PRO A 200 -2.75 3.86 0.66
CA PRO A 200 -3.70 2.75 0.70
C PRO A 200 -3.05 1.36 0.57
N CYS A 201 -1.84 1.30 -0.01
CA CYS A 201 -1.07 0.07 -0.14
C CYS A 201 0.44 0.39 -0.16
N LEU A 202 1.09 0.12 0.97
CA LEU A 202 2.52 0.36 1.16
C LEU A 202 3.21 -0.90 1.67
N LEU A 203 4.18 -1.41 0.92
CA LEU A 203 5.02 -2.53 1.30
C LEU A 203 6.46 -2.08 1.59
N CYS A 204 7.00 -2.47 2.74
CA CYS A 204 8.39 -2.23 3.08
C CYS A 204 8.99 -3.36 3.93
N GLY A 205 10.31 -3.50 3.92
CA GLY A 205 11.01 -4.41 4.82
C GLY A 205 10.98 -3.90 6.26
N ARG A 206 10.88 -4.82 7.23
CA ARG A 206 10.87 -4.51 8.66
C ARG A 206 12.06 -3.65 9.09
N ASP A 207 13.27 -4.05 8.69
CA ASP A 207 14.50 -3.34 9.05
C ASP A 207 14.52 -1.93 8.46
N SER A 208 14.10 -1.79 7.20
CA SER A 208 13.97 -0.50 6.53
C SER A 208 12.96 0.41 7.23
N TYR A 209 11.82 -0.14 7.64
CA TYR A 209 10.77 0.60 8.35
C TYR A 209 11.28 1.15 9.68
N PHE A 210 11.87 0.30 10.53
CA PHE A 210 12.36 0.73 11.85
C PHE A 210 13.60 1.61 11.76
N LYS A 211 14.45 1.46 10.73
CA LYS A 211 15.60 2.34 10.48
C LYS A 211 15.20 3.80 10.35
N ILE A 212 14.01 4.08 9.83
CA ILE A 212 13.50 5.45 9.66
C ILE A 212 12.51 5.87 10.75
N ASP A 213 12.35 5.09 11.82
CA ASP A 213 11.28 5.20 12.83
C ASP A 213 9.86 5.06 12.26
N GLY A 214 9.72 4.48 11.07
CA GLY A 214 8.44 4.20 10.43
C GLY A 214 7.45 5.37 10.46
N HIS A 215 6.21 5.09 10.83
CA HIS A 215 5.16 6.10 11.04
C HIS A 215 5.44 7.04 12.23
N GLY A 216 6.36 6.72 13.15
CA GLY A 216 6.81 7.64 14.21
C GLY A 216 7.51 8.88 13.67
N SER A 217 8.18 8.75 12.51
CA SER A 217 8.79 9.88 11.82
C SER A 217 7.80 10.87 11.19
N ALA A 218 6.53 10.48 11.07
CA ALA A 218 5.43 11.25 10.48
C ALA A 218 4.22 11.33 11.43
N LYS A 219 4.44 11.21 12.74
CA LYS A 219 3.39 11.10 13.76
C LYS A 219 2.30 12.19 13.70
N GLY A 220 2.65 13.42 13.37
CA GLY A 220 1.73 14.57 13.34
C GLY A 220 1.26 14.99 11.95
N GLU A 221 1.57 14.21 10.91
CA GLU A 221 1.39 14.60 9.52
C GLU A 221 0.11 14.00 8.94
N ILE A 222 -0.72 14.83 8.31
CA ILE A 222 -1.97 14.40 7.64
C ILE A 222 -1.67 13.59 6.36
N LEU A 223 -0.52 13.85 5.74
CA LEU A 223 -0.03 13.11 4.56
C LEU A 223 1.17 12.27 4.98
N GLU A 224 0.95 11.36 5.94
CA GLU A 224 2.01 10.57 6.56
C GLU A 224 2.80 9.74 5.54
N ASP A 225 2.14 9.22 4.51
CA ASP A 225 2.76 8.36 3.50
C ASP A 225 3.75 9.11 2.61
N LEU A 226 3.47 10.39 2.34
CA LEU A 226 4.40 11.25 1.62
C LEU A 226 5.65 11.51 2.46
N GLU A 227 5.47 11.82 3.74
CA GLU A 227 6.58 12.11 4.64
C GLU A 227 7.44 10.86 4.92
N ILE A 228 6.80 9.71 5.17
CA ILE A 228 7.50 8.42 5.31
C ILE A 228 8.25 8.08 4.03
N GLY A 229 7.63 8.27 2.86
CA GLY A 229 8.29 8.07 1.56
C GLY A 229 9.53 8.96 1.40
N LYS A 230 9.46 10.25 1.77
CA LYS A 230 10.63 11.16 1.77
C LYS A 230 11.73 10.67 2.72
N LYS A 231 11.36 10.16 3.90
CA LYS A 231 12.32 9.64 4.89
C LYS A 231 13.03 8.39 4.38
N PHE A 232 12.33 7.48 3.71
CA PHE A 232 12.96 6.35 3.02
C PHE A 232 14.00 6.83 2.00
N LEU A 233 13.62 7.74 1.11
CA LEU A 233 14.51 8.28 0.09
C LEU A 233 15.73 9.00 0.68
N LYS A 234 15.55 9.75 1.77
CA LYS A 234 16.64 10.43 2.49
C LYS A 234 17.64 9.44 3.11
N ASN A 235 17.18 8.25 3.47
CA ASN A 235 18.01 7.17 4.04
C ASN A 235 18.56 6.19 2.98
N GLY A 236 18.48 6.55 1.69
CA GLY A 236 18.99 5.74 0.59
C GLY A 236 18.14 4.52 0.27
N ILE A 237 16.91 4.43 0.80
CA ILE A 237 15.97 3.37 0.51
C ILE A 237 15.08 3.84 -0.65
N PRO A 238 15.15 3.21 -1.83
CA PRO A 238 14.35 3.62 -2.97
C PRO A 238 12.86 3.33 -2.75
N VAL A 239 12.01 4.19 -3.28
CA VAL A 239 10.53 4.07 -3.26
C VAL A 239 10.07 3.94 -4.71
N TYR A 240 9.19 2.98 -4.97
CA TYR A 240 8.69 2.62 -6.30
C TYR A 240 7.17 2.65 -6.38
#